data_AF-L1JMA6-F1
#
_entry.id   AF-L1JMA6-F1
#
_cell.length_a   1.000
_cell.length_b   1.000
_cell.length_c   1.000
_cell.angle_alpha   90.00
_cell.angle_beta   90.00
_cell.angle_gamma   90.00
#
_symmetry.space_group_name_H-M   'P 1'
#
loop_
_entity.id
_entity.type
_entity.pdbx_description
1 polymer ?
#
loop_
_entity_poly.entity_id
_entity_poly.type
_entity_poly.pdbx_seq_one_letter_code
_entity_poly.pdbx_strand_id
1 'polypeptide(L)'
;MWKTLRSMIVGDSEPYGVGLVLREAEDGSFVVSSLVPDSPADESGKIALGDVLYEIDGRNFYRADKGEVMKATLGPPGSEVVMGFKRGLRYESDGVYRVTMVRRAVKGAGQVTRLKVVAQ
;
A
#
# COMPACT_ATOMS: atom_id res chain seq x y z
N MET A 1 25.79 0.32 -14.62
CA MET A 1 26.46 -0.42 -13.52
C MET A 1 25.73 -0.11 -12.21
N TRP A 2 24.63 -0.83 -11.93
CA TRP A 2 23.73 -0.68 -10.74
C TRP A 2 23.51 -2.07 -10.08
N LYS A 3 24.44 -3.01 -10.24
CA LYS A 3 24.22 -4.43 -9.90
C LYS A 3 24.31 -4.76 -8.40
N THR A 4 24.51 -3.79 -7.50
CA THR A 4 24.98 -4.11 -6.13
C THR A 4 24.04 -3.68 -5.00
N LEU A 5 22.84 -3.17 -5.28
CA LEU A 5 21.88 -2.76 -4.24
C LEU A 5 20.66 -3.69 -4.09
N ARG A 6 20.71 -4.90 -4.67
CA ARG A 6 19.61 -5.88 -4.59
C ARG A 6 19.75 -6.92 -3.49
N SER A 7 20.83 -6.90 -2.69
CA SER A 7 21.21 -8.07 -1.88
C SER A 7 21.34 -7.85 -0.36
N MET A 8 21.14 -6.65 0.19
CA MET A 8 21.53 -6.43 1.61
C MET A 8 20.43 -6.06 2.61
N ILE A 9 19.16 -5.94 2.22
CA ILE A 9 18.06 -5.91 3.20
C ILE A 9 16.83 -6.61 2.62
N VAL A 10 16.90 -7.93 2.48
CA VAL A 10 15.69 -8.75 2.56
C VAL A 10 15.97 -9.73 3.69
N GLY A 11 15.71 -9.27 4.92
CA GLY A 11 15.50 -10.22 6.00
C GLY A 11 14.32 -11.08 5.61
N ASP A 12 14.46 -12.39 5.76
CA ASP A 12 13.52 -13.45 5.39
C ASP A 12 12.16 -13.40 6.12
N SER A 13 11.77 -12.24 6.68
CA SER A 13 10.45 -12.01 7.24
C SER A 13 9.53 -11.46 6.14
N GLU A 14 8.52 -12.24 5.75
CA GLU A 14 7.41 -11.72 4.93
C GLU A 14 6.88 -10.43 5.58
N PRO A 15 6.80 -9.30 4.85
CA PRO A 15 6.37 -8.05 5.44
C PRO A 15 4.92 -8.18 5.89
N TYR A 16 4.69 -7.98 7.20
CA TYR A 16 3.35 -7.94 7.78
C TYR A 16 2.70 -6.60 7.41
N GLY A 17 1.64 -6.67 6.63
CA GLY A 17 0.96 -5.52 6.08
C GLY A 17 -0.49 -5.85 5.74
N VAL A 18 -1.07 -5.06 4.83
CA VAL A 18 -2.49 -5.17 4.50
C VAL A 18 -2.77 -5.63 3.07
N GLY A 19 -1.75 -5.76 2.22
CA GLY A 19 -1.91 -6.30 0.86
C GLY A 19 -2.41 -5.28 -0.18
N LEU A 20 -2.06 -4.02 -0.02
CA LEU A 20 -2.28 -2.98 -1.04
C LEU A 20 -1.14 -2.94 -2.06
N VAL A 21 -1.50 -2.80 -3.33
CA VAL A 21 -0.54 -2.47 -4.39
C VAL A 21 -0.79 -1.04 -4.85
N LEU A 22 0.07 -0.13 -4.41
CA LEU A 22 -0.01 1.29 -4.74
C LEU A 22 0.82 1.61 -5.99
N ARG A 23 0.29 2.50 -6.83
CA ARG A 23 1.01 3.14 -7.92
C ARG A 23 1.09 4.64 -7.60
N GLU A 24 2.28 5.19 -7.65
CA GLU A 24 2.49 6.63 -7.59
C GLU A 24 2.01 7.26 -8.92
N ALA A 25 1.12 8.24 -8.84
CA ALA A 25 0.66 9.02 -9.97
C ALA A 25 1.63 10.16 -10.30
N GLU A 26 1.44 10.82 -11.44
CA GLU A 26 2.29 11.95 -11.87
C GLU A 26 2.28 13.13 -10.87
N ASP A 27 1.20 13.28 -10.13
CA ASP A 27 1.07 14.30 -9.09
C ASP A 27 1.68 13.89 -7.74
N GLY A 28 2.33 12.72 -7.67
CA GLY A 28 2.93 12.15 -6.47
C GLY A 28 1.95 11.42 -5.54
N SER A 29 0.64 11.40 -5.85
CA SER A 29 -0.33 10.69 -5.02
C SER A 29 -0.23 9.17 -5.19
N PHE A 30 -0.58 8.42 -4.14
CA PHE A 30 -0.60 6.95 -4.20
C PHE A 30 -2.00 6.42 -4.48
N VAL A 31 -2.15 5.76 -5.62
CA VAL A 31 -3.41 5.21 -6.10
C VAL A 31 -3.41 3.69 -5.95
N VAL A 32 -4.50 3.12 -5.44
CA VAL A 32 -4.72 1.68 -5.37
C VAL A 32 -4.81 1.12 -6.79
N SER A 33 -3.85 0.29 -7.15
CA SER A 33 -3.73 -0.31 -8.49
C SER A 33 -4.02 -1.81 -8.51
N SER A 34 -3.93 -2.48 -7.36
CA SER A 34 -4.36 -3.86 -7.16
C SER A 34 -4.51 -4.15 -5.66
N LEU A 35 -5.26 -5.19 -5.34
CA LEU A 35 -5.34 -5.81 -4.02
C LEU A 35 -4.74 -7.21 -4.13
N VAL A 36 -3.94 -7.61 -3.13
CA VAL A 36 -3.46 -8.99 -3.08
C VAL A 36 -4.63 -9.89 -2.65
N PRO A 37 -4.97 -10.96 -3.39
CA PRO A 37 -6.04 -11.87 -2.99
C PRO A 37 -5.84 -12.43 -1.58
N ASP A 38 -6.95 -12.63 -0.85
CA ASP A 38 -6.95 -13.14 0.53
C ASP A 38 -6.07 -12.31 1.49
N SER A 39 -5.93 -11.00 1.21
CA SER A 39 -5.24 -10.06 2.09
C SER A 39 -6.24 -9.25 2.92
N PRO A 40 -5.82 -8.60 4.02
CA PRO A 40 -6.71 -7.73 4.80
C PRO A 40 -7.42 -6.65 3.98
N ALA A 41 -6.75 -6.09 2.97
CA ALA A 41 -7.34 -5.08 2.09
C ALA A 41 -8.40 -5.67 1.16
N ASP A 42 -8.16 -6.86 0.61
CA ASP A 42 -9.11 -7.60 -0.24
C ASP A 42 -10.35 -8.05 0.56
N GLU A 43 -10.12 -8.72 1.70
CA GLU A 43 -11.18 -9.18 2.61
C GLU A 43 -12.04 -8.05 3.17
N SER A 44 -11.51 -6.82 3.22
CA SER A 44 -12.27 -5.66 3.69
C SER A 44 -13.52 -5.40 2.83
N GLY A 45 -13.47 -5.72 1.53
CA GLY A 45 -14.52 -5.42 0.55
C GLY A 45 -14.84 -3.93 0.37
N LYS A 46 -14.06 -3.04 0.99
CA LYS A 46 -14.33 -1.58 1.04
C LYS A 46 -13.44 -0.77 0.13
N ILE A 47 -12.24 -1.29 -0.16
CA ILE A 47 -11.22 -0.64 -0.97
C ILE A 47 -11.40 -1.10 -2.43
N ALA A 48 -11.27 -0.17 -3.37
CA ALA A 48 -11.43 -0.38 -4.79
C ALA A 48 -10.22 0.16 -5.55
N LEU A 49 -10.05 -0.31 -6.78
CA LEU A 49 -9.04 0.22 -7.69
C LEU A 49 -9.37 1.69 -8.01
N GLY A 50 -8.33 2.53 -8.05
CA GLY A 50 -8.47 3.98 -8.26
C GLY A 50 -8.64 4.79 -6.97
N ASP A 51 -8.83 4.15 -5.82
CA ASP A 51 -8.83 4.85 -4.54
C ASP A 51 -7.47 5.51 -4.28
N VAL A 52 -7.47 6.70 -3.70
CA VAL A 52 -6.23 7.42 -3.36
C VAL A 52 -6.01 7.39 -1.87
N LEU A 53 -4.79 7.02 -1.47
CA LEU A 53 -4.35 7.03 -0.08
C LEU A 53 -4.18 8.47 0.40
N TYR A 54 -4.85 8.81 1.50
CA TYR A 54 -4.75 10.12 2.15
C TYR A 54 -4.25 10.01 3.58
N GLU A 55 -4.65 8.97 4.33
CA GLU A 55 -4.30 8.87 5.75
C GLU A 55 -3.82 7.47 6.13
N ILE A 56 -2.90 7.42 7.09
CA ILE A 56 -2.57 6.21 7.85
C ILE A 56 -2.53 6.62 9.32
N ASP A 57 -3.34 5.95 10.15
CA ASP A 57 -3.49 6.20 11.58
C ASP A 57 -3.74 7.69 11.90
N GLY A 58 -4.60 8.33 11.09
CA GLY A 58 -5.01 9.73 11.24
C GLY A 58 -3.97 10.78 10.80
N ARG A 59 -2.79 10.35 10.32
CA ARG A 59 -1.76 11.24 9.75
C ARG A 59 -1.92 11.31 8.24
N ASN A 60 -1.70 12.50 7.67
CA ASN A 60 -1.76 12.71 6.22
C ASN A 60 -0.54 12.09 5.51
N PHE A 61 -0.78 11.28 4.48
CA PHE A 61 0.20 10.64 3.60
C PHE A 61 -0.02 10.97 2.11
N TYR A 62 -0.92 11.92 1.81
CA TYR A 62 -1.11 12.40 0.45
C TYR A 62 0.20 13.02 -0.08
N ARG A 63 0.75 12.43 -1.15
CA ARG A 63 2.04 12.82 -1.75
C ARG A 63 3.24 12.73 -0.80
N ALA A 64 3.16 11.87 0.21
CA ALA A 64 4.29 11.59 1.09
C ALA A 64 5.41 10.82 0.37
N ASP A 65 6.58 10.71 1.00
CA ASP A 65 7.65 9.87 0.46
C ASP A 65 7.24 8.39 0.44
N LYS A 66 7.63 7.68 -0.63
CA LYS A 66 7.34 6.25 -0.79
C LYS A 66 7.87 5.42 0.37
N GLY A 67 9.07 5.71 0.88
CA GLY A 67 9.66 5.03 2.02
C GLY A 67 8.85 5.25 3.30
N GLU A 68 8.32 6.45 3.51
CA GLU A 68 7.43 6.75 4.64
C GLU A 68 6.11 6.00 4.55
N VAL A 69 5.48 5.97 3.37
CA VAL A 69 4.24 5.20 3.13
C VAL A 69 4.45 3.72 3.42
N MET A 70 5.57 3.15 2.94
CA MET A 70 5.91 1.75 3.20
C MET A 70 6.11 1.48 4.70
N LYS A 71 6.84 2.35 5.40
CA LYS A 71 7.08 2.20 6.84
C LYS A 71 5.80 2.31 7.67
N ALA A 72 4.86 3.18 7.29
CA ALA A 72 3.59 3.35 7.99
C ALA A 72 2.58 2.22 7.68
N THR A 73 2.63 1.68 6.47
CA THR A 73 1.77 0.58 6.04
C THR A 73 2.15 -0.74 6.71
N LEU A 74 3.45 -1.00 6.82
CA LEU A 74 3.97 -2.21 7.46
C LEU A 74 4.03 -2.04 8.99
N GLY A 75 4.06 -3.15 9.72
CA GLY A 75 4.08 -3.13 11.17
C GLY A 75 4.06 -4.52 11.78
N PRO A 76 3.98 -4.64 13.11
CA PRO A 76 3.98 -5.94 13.79
C PRO A 76 2.80 -6.83 13.37
N PRO A 77 2.96 -8.17 13.39
CA PRO A 77 1.87 -9.12 13.17
C PRO A 77 0.70 -8.86 14.14
N GLY A 78 -0.52 -8.89 13.63
CA GLY A 78 -1.73 -8.71 14.42
C GLY A 78 -2.01 -7.26 14.85
N SER A 79 -1.12 -6.31 14.53
CA SER A 79 -1.37 -4.90 14.81
C SER A 79 -2.43 -4.32 13.86
N GLU A 80 -3.25 -3.41 14.35
CA GLU A 80 -4.21 -2.69 13.53
C GLU A 80 -3.57 -1.49 12.82
N VAL A 81 -4.15 -1.14 11.68
CA VAL A 81 -3.88 0.10 10.95
C VAL A 81 -5.19 0.67 10.43
N VAL A 82 -5.37 1.98 10.56
CA VAL A 82 -6.52 2.69 10.01
C VAL A 82 -6.04 3.47 8.78
N MET A 83 -6.47 3.04 7.60
CA MET A 83 -6.11 3.71 6.35
C MET A 83 -7.29 4.52 5.82
N GLY A 84 -7.04 5.79 5.49
CA GLY A 84 -8.00 6.71 4.92
C GLY A 84 -7.80 6.87 3.42
N PHE A 85 -8.89 6.74 2.67
CA PHE A 85 -8.91 6.83 1.22
C PHE A 85 -9.93 7.86 0.73
N LYS A 86 -9.72 8.36 -0.47
CA LYS A 86 -10.74 9.08 -1.25
C LYS A 86 -11.04 8.34 -2.55
N ARG A 87 -12.31 8.38 -2.94
CA ARG A 87 -12.83 7.76 -4.16
C ARG A 87 -13.64 8.77 -4.96
N GLY A 88 -13.31 8.92 -6.24
CA GLY A 88 -14.00 9.82 -7.15
C GLY A 88 -13.06 10.74 -7.92
N LEU A 89 -13.61 11.49 -8.88
CA LEU A 89 -12.86 12.44 -9.71
C LEU A 89 -12.62 13.79 -9.00
N ARG A 90 -13.27 14.02 -7.86
CA ARG A 90 -13.22 15.29 -7.13
C ARG A 90 -12.41 15.14 -5.86
N TYR A 91 -11.11 14.88 -6.03
CA TYR A 91 -10.13 14.67 -4.96
C TYR A 91 -10.21 15.67 -3.82
N GLU A 92 -10.58 16.93 -4.08
CA GLU A 92 -10.66 17.96 -3.06
C GLU A 92 -11.97 17.98 -2.27
N SER A 93 -13.11 17.67 -2.91
CA SER A 93 -14.43 17.75 -2.25
C SER A 93 -14.87 16.45 -1.59
N ASP A 94 -14.31 15.30 -2.00
CA ASP A 94 -14.72 14.02 -1.48
C ASP A 94 -14.15 13.80 -0.06
N GLY A 95 -14.98 13.27 0.84
CA GLY A 95 -14.58 12.95 2.20
C GLY A 95 -13.62 11.76 2.24
N VAL A 96 -12.74 11.75 3.24
CA VAL A 96 -11.89 10.57 3.52
C VAL A 96 -12.73 9.51 4.22
N TYR A 97 -12.88 8.33 3.60
CA TYR A 97 -13.43 7.16 4.29
C TYR A 97 -12.28 6.30 4.81
N ARG A 98 -12.49 5.68 5.97
CA ARG A 98 -11.44 4.95 6.69
C ARG A 98 -11.76 3.47 6.74
N VAL A 99 -10.72 2.66 6.61
CA VAL A 99 -10.78 1.20 6.69
C VAL A 99 -9.75 0.76 7.73
N THR A 100 -10.24 0.12 8.80
CA THR A 100 -9.38 -0.53 9.80
C THR A 100 -9.05 -1.94 9.34
N MET A 101 -7.78 -2.29 9.33
CA MET A 101 -7.27 -3.57 8.88
C MET A 101 -6.26 -4.13 9.87
N VAL A 102 -6.17 -5.45 9.97
CA VAL A 102 -5.18 -6.14 10.81
C VAL A 102 -4.00 -6.56 9.95
N ARG A 103 -2.78 -6.12 10.30
CA ARG A 103 -1.56 -6.47 9.59
C ARG A 103 -1.27 -7.96 9.78
N ARG A 104 -1.07 -8.68 8.67
CA ARG A 104 -0.69 -10.09 8.68
C ARG A 104 0.29 -10.39 7.55
N ALA A 105 0.86 -11.60 7.54
CA ALA A 105 1.69 -12.06 6.43
C ALA A 105 0.85 -12.06 5.15
N VAL A 106 1.32 -11.37 4.12
CA VAL A 106 0.63 -11.30 2.82
C VAL A 106 1.40 -12.15 1.81
N LYS A 107 0.87 -13.34 1.54
CA LYS A 107 1.43 -14.26 0.54
C LYS A 107 1.42 -13.57 -0.83
N GLY A 108 2.51 -13.68 -1.59
CA GLY A 108 2.62 -13.11 -2.93
C GLY A 108 2.96 -11.61 -2.98
N ALA A 109 3.10 -10.90 -1.86
CA ALA A 109 3.50 -9.49 -1.83
C ALA A 109 4.85 -9.23 -2.57
N GLY A 110 5.79 -10.16 -2.47
CA GLY A 110 7.07 -10.09 -3.20
C GLY A 110 6.97 -10.38 -4.71
N GLN A 111 5.93 -11.10 -5.17
CA GLN A 111 5.76 -11.48 -6.58
C GLN A 111 5.20 -10.34 -7.44
N VAL A 112 4.35 -9.48 -6.87
CA VAL A 112 3.80 -8.30 -7.56
C VAL A 112 4.92 -7.36 -8.02
N THR A 113 5.98 -7.23 -7.21
CA THR A 113 7.18 -6.44 -7.55
C THR A 113 7.94 -7.03 -8.75
N ARG A 114 7.88 -8.35 -8.97
CA ARG A 114 8.62 -9.05 -10.02
C ARG A 114 7.94 -8.94 -11.38
N LEU A 115 6.61 -8.99 -11.44
CA LEU A 115 5.85 -8.87 -12.70
C LEU A 115 6.00 -7.49 -13.35
N LYS A 116 6.16 -6.40 -12.57
CA LYS A 116 6.40 -5.05 -13.11
C LYS A 116 7.82 -4.81 -13.65
N VAL A 117 8.76 -5.74 -13.46
CA VAL A 117 10.15 -5.61 -13.95
C VAL A 117 10.35 -6.30 -15.30
N VAL A 118 9.43 -7.17 -15.72
CA VAL A 118 9.57 -7.95 -16.98
C VAL A 118 8.77 -7.35 -18.14
N ALA A 119 8.01 -6.28 -17.90
CA ALA A 119 7.24 -5.56 -18.91
C ALA A 119 7.84 -4.18 -19.18
N GLN A 120 9.12 -4.14 -19.57
CA GLN A 120 9.79 -3.02 -20.24
C GLN A 120 10.76 -3.57 -21.29
#